data_AF-A0A2P9ANG0-F1
#
_entry.id   AF-A0A2P9ANG0-F1
#
_cell.length_a   1.000
_cell.length_b   1.000
_cell.length_c   1.000
_cell.angle_alpha   90.00
_cell.angle_beta   90.00
_cell.angle_gamma   90.00
#
_symmetry.space_group_name_H-M   'P 1'
#
loop_
_entity.id
_entity.type
_entity.pdbx_description
1 polymer ?
#
loop_
_entity_poly.entity_id
_entity_poly.type
_entity_poly.pdbx_seq_one_letter_code
_entity_poly.pdbx_strand_id
1 'polypeptide(L)' 'MLFDAHTHALRILGGVPRRGIYDNMRTAVDRVGRGKDRQVNARF' A
#
# COMPACT_ATOMS: atom_id res chain seq x y z
N MET A 1 -9.95 2.37 2.09
CA MET A 1 -8.54 2.81 1.94
C MET A 1 -7.97 2.21 0.66
N LEU A 2 -7.03 2.85 -0.04
CA LEU A 2 -6.58 2.44 -1.38
C LEU A 2 -6.02 1.02 -1.37
N PHE A 3 -5.14 0.71 -0.42
CA PHE A 3 -4.56 -0.64 -0.25
C PHE A 3 -5.60 -1.70 0.13
N ASP A 4 -6.61 -1.30 0.89
CA ASP A 4 -7.73 -2.13 1.30
C ASP A 4 -8.66 -2.42 0.10
N ALA A 5 -8.92 -1.42 -0.74
CA ALA A 5 -9.63 -1.58 -2.01
C ALA A 5 -8.88 -2.50 -3.00
N HIS A 6 -7.54 -2.40 -3.06
CA HIS A 6 -6.72 -3.36 -3.83
C HIS A 6 -6.83 -4.77 -3.25
N THR A 7 -6.80 -4.92 -1.92
CA THR A 7 -6.97 -6.21 -1.23
C THR A 7 -8.34 -6.83 -1.52
N HIS A 8 -9.40 -6.02 -1.52
CA HIS A 8 -10.75 -6.43 -1.86
C HIS A 8 -10.89 -6.80 -3.35
N ALA A 9 -10.38 -5.98 -4.26
CA ALA A 9 -10.44 -6.23 -5.71
C ALA A 9 -9.63 -7.47 -6.14
N LEU A 10 -8.48 -7.71 -5.50
CA LEU A 10 -7.58 -8.84 -5.80
C LEU A 10 -7.90 -10.09 -4.96
N ARG A 11 -8.92 -10.06 -4.09
CA ARG A 11 -9.34 -11.19 -3.24
C ARG A 11 -9.68 -12.43 -4.05
N ILE A 12 -10.31 -12.25 -5.21
CA ILE A 12 -10.65 -13.31 -6.18
C ILE A 12 -9.43 -13.87 -6.94
N LEU A 13 -8.29 -13.18 -6.90
CA LEU A 13 -7.04 -13.55 -7.57
C LEU A 13 -5.99 -14.14 -6.60
N GLY A 14 -6.43 -14.59 -5.41
CA GLY A 14 -5.56 -15.23 -4.42
C GLY A 14 -5.06 -14.31 -3.30
N GLY A 15 -5.54 -13.07 -3.20
CA GLY A 15 -5.37 -12.22 -2.01
C GLY A 15 -4.54 -10.96 -2.21
N VAL A 16 -3.83 -10.54 -1.17
CA VAL A 16 -3.12 -9.26 -1.10
C VAL A 16 -1.92 -9.23 -2.07
N PRO A 17 -1.75 -8.18 -2.89
CA PRO A 17 -0.56 -8.04 -3.74
C PRO A 17 0.70 -7.92 -2.87
N ARG A 18 1.62 -8.89 -3.01
CA ARG A 18 2.90 -8.96 -2.25
C ARG A 18 3.82 -7.73 -2.43
N ARG A 19 3.54 -6.89 -3.43
CA ARG A 19 4.25 -5.63 -3.69
C ARG A 19 3.34 -4.68 -4.47
N GLY A 20 2.83 -3.64 -3.81
CA GLY A 20 2.28 -2.47 -4.50
C GLY A 20 3.42 -1.60 -5.04
N ILE A 21 3.42 -1.30 -6.33
CA ILE A 21 4.27 -0.27 -6.94
C ILE A 21 3.33 0.83 -7.42
N TYR A 22 3.46 2.01 -6.83
CA TYR A 22 2.74 3.21 -7.24
C TYR A 22 3.76 4.20 -7.78
N ASP A 23 3.37 4.94 -8.82
CA ASP A 23 4.13 6.05 -9.40
C ASP A 23 4.39 7.14 -8.36
N ASN A 24 3.42 7.38 -7.47
CA ASN A 24 3.50 8.39 -6.43
C ASN A 24 3.09 7.83 -5.04
N MET A 25 4.09 7.62 -4.18
CA MET A 25 3.88 7.20 -2.78
C MET A 25 3.67 8.37 -1.81
N ARG A 26 3.78 9.63 -2.25
CA ARG A 26 3.85 10.83 -1.38
C ARG A 26 2.59 11.06 -0.54
N THR A 27 1.42 10.65 -1.05
CA THR A 27 0.13 10.75 -0.36
C THR A 27 -0.16 9.56 0.53
N ALA A 28 0.39 8.39 0.18
CA ALA A 28 0.14 7.12 0.85
C ALA A 28 1.16 6.77 1.94
N VAL A 29 2.28 7.50 2.05
CA VAL A 29 3.35 7.24 3.03
C VAL A 29 3.57 8.47 3.91
N ASP A 30 3.31 8.33 5.21
CA ASP A 30 3.56 9.38 6.21
C ASP A 30 5.04 9.48 6.60
N ARG A 31 5.75 8.34 6.61
CA ARG A 31 7.17 8.31 6.98
C ARG A 31 7.92 7.20 6.25
N VAL A 32 9.09 7.53 5.71
CA VAL A 32 10.07 6.55 5.24
C VAL A 32 11.03 6.25 6.40
N GLY A 33 11.15 4.98 6.76
CA GLY A 33 12.04 4.49 7.81
C GLY A 33 13.44 4.16 7.29
N ARG A 34 14.21 3.36 8.04
CA ARG A 34 15.52 2.87 7.58
C ARG A 34 15.34 1.80 6.49
N GLY A 35 16.09 1.93 5.39
CA GLY A 35 16.12 0.94 4.32
C GLY A 35 14.84 0.91 3.48
N LYS A 36 14.04 -0.15 3.62
CA LYS A 36 12.79 -0.34 2.84
C LYS A 36 11.51 -0.13 3.68
N ASP A 37 11.66 0.17 4.96
CA ASP A 37 10.56 0.44 5.87
C ASP A 37 9.81 1.72 5.49
N ARG A 38 8.47 1.66 5.51
CA ARG A 38 7.58 2.78 5.17
C ARG A 38 6.31 2.68 6.01
N GLN A 39 6.00 3.72 6.78
CA GLN A 39 4.72 3.84 7.46
C GLN A 39 3.71 4.43 6.48
N VAL A 40 2.70 3.62 6.16
CA VAL A 40 1.58 3.97 5.27
C VAL A 40 0.60 4.85 6.04
N ASN A 41 0.05 5.87 5.39
CA ASN A 41 -0.85 6.82 6.03
C ASN A 41 -2.16 6.13 6.47
N ALA A 42 -2.51 6.30 7.74
CA ALA A 42 -3.66 5.66 8.40
C ALA A 42 -5.03 6.25 7.99
N ARG A 43 -5.09 7.04 6.91
CA ARG A 43 -6.31 7.49 6.22
C ARG A 43 -6.41 7.00 4.78
N PHE A 44 -5.33 6.43 4.21
CA PHE A 44 -5.17 6.29 2.76
C PHE A 44 -5.65 4.97 2.17
#